data_AF-A0A7D9IXQ7-F1
#
_entry.id   AF-A0A7D9IXQ7-F1
#
_cell.length_a   1.000
_cell.length_b   1.000
_cell.length_c   1.000
_cell.angle_alpha   90.00
_cell.angle_beta   90.00
_cell.angle_gamma   90.00
#
_symmetry.space_group_name_H-M   'P 1'
#
loop_
_entity.id
_entity.type
_entity.pdbx_description
1 polymer ?
#
loop_
_entity_poly.entity_id
_entity_poly.type
_entity_poly.pdbx_seq_one_letter_code
_entity_poly.pdbx_strand_id
1 'polypeptide(L)'
;IIRKISVNPVLNAVIKGAVDALAPEFPSHENFVFHWKCVTNYFIESTDDKVPVQSTNIPYSLEHMLEILRVEDGENGGSTAGPCLEYLLQHKILETLHTLGKADCPPGMKQQVLQFFTNLLGKIKTPLLPHVNVHKPIHRLIHVCGQIQAAPSENEEVQFLCTVAAKLRMFPNLVNFFLEMPYQANLTPADVSSPIQKHRQQEKPQYSLVNSLLQLSKSEDKRIAVKACEGLMLCSSIPDGHAASVIILYTPFCEVMVDCLTGLFQSLPKEIEPADIANIVAKWGLDRNEGGTHKFPGKRQLLSFLSWLDYIDQLIRESHQLIGKALSSALRERCLEAVFKPSLLEISESRVIAVTALLTKCLRMVNAPKTIEEFVSFFMGSSSEENVEEKRPLLETLIKRCNHISDSVTIETLRLLQCLLEKPVENILDSLLLKHLADRSYFKQTTVVNGEGTQVNGDVTTTSRDEDIKVNELDRIELEKIVNSFLFLLPGEAKSSAELGDNGYDSYLRDAHRQCAERRNQCKNFHWPKTVSVEGTSGSQFYEGDFLNILLKKLRNILDQPYDVNLQVTS
;
A
#
# COMPACT_ATOMS: atom_id res chain seq x y z
N ILE A 1 -13.13 -30.04 -45.36
CA ILE A 1 -14.46 -29.56 -45.82
C ILE A 1 -15.49 -30.60 -45.39
N ILE A 2 -16.03 -30.50 -44.18
CA ILE A 2 -17.24 -31.22 -43.75
C ILE A 2 -18.14 -30.16 -43.11
N ARG A 3 -19.32 -30.00 -43.68
CA ARG A 3 -20.23 -28.86 -43.54
C ARG A 3 -20.85 -28.81 -42.13
N LYS A 4 -20.88 -27.59 -41.56
CA LYS A 4 -21.80 -27.18 -40.50
C LYS A 4 -23.24 -27.51 -40.93
N ILE A 5 -23.90 -28.40 -40.22
CA ILE A 5 -25.37 -28.50 -40.24
C ILE A 5 -25.87 -27.38 -39.33
N SER A 6 -26.39 -26.32 -39.95
CA SER A 6 -27.13 -25.27 -39.24
C SER A 6 -28.45 -25.86 -38.78
N VAL A 7 -28.54 -26.17 -37.49
CA VAL A 7 -29.80 -26.60 -36.87
C VAL A 7 -30.72 -25.38 -36.82
N ASN A 8 -31.91 -25.54 -37.40
CA ASN A 8 -32.87 -24.48 -37.63
C ASN A 8 -33.38 -23.90 -36.28
N PRO A 9 -33.22 -22.59 -36.01
CA PRO A 9 -33.63 -21.97 -34.75
C PRO A 9 -35.14 -22.07 -34.47
N VAL A 10 -35.95 -22.22 -35.51
CA VAL A 10 -37.40 -22.43 -35.38
C VAL A 10 -37.71 -23.84 -34.85
N LEU A 11 -36.92 -24.84 -35.22
CA LEU A 11 -37.11 -26.21 -34.75
C LEU A 11 -36.74 -26.33 -33.27
N ASN A 12 -35.69 -25.66 -32.82
CA ASN A 12 -35.36 -25.58 -31.39
C ASN A 12 -36.43 -24.80 -30.60
N ALA A 13 -37.00 -23.74 -31.16
CA ALA A 13 -38.09 -23.00 -30.51
C ALA A 13 -39.40 -23.82 -30.43
N VAL A 14 -39.70 -24.63 -31.45
CA VAL A 14 -40.87 -25.51 -31.48
C VAL A 14 -40.68 -26.72 -30.57
N ILE A 15 -39.46 -27.29 -30.49
CA ILE A 15 -39.15 -28.37 -29.55
C ILE A 15 -39.19 -27.84 -28.12
N LYS A 16 -38.62 -26.65 -27.85
CA LYS A 16 -38.69 -26.01 -26.53
C LYS A 16 -40.15 -25.71 -26.15
N GLY A 17 -40.92 -25.10 -27.06
CA GLY A 17 -42.34 -24.83 -26.85
C GLY A 17 -43.22 -26.08 -26.75
N ALA A 18 -42.83 -27.21 -27.35
CA ALA A 18 -43.54 -28.49 -27.20
C ALA A 18 -43.17 -29.22 -25.91
N VAL A 19 -41.91 -29.10 -25.44
CA VAL A 19 -41.45 -29.62 -24.14
C VAL A 19 -42.07 -28.82 -22.99
N ASP A 20 -42.13 -27.49 -23.11
CA ASP A 20 -42.78 -26.58 -22.16
C ASP A 20 -44.32 -26.80 -22.12
N ALA A 21 -44.93 -27.33 -23.19
CA ALA A 21 -46.35 -27.64 -23.26
C ALA A 21 -46.73 -29.04 -22.75
N LEU A 22 -45.77 -29.95 -22.56
CA LEU A 22 -46.01 -31.37 -22.25
C LEU A 22 -45.70 -31.77 -20.79
N ALA A 23 -45.04 -30.90 -20.03
CA ALA A 23 -44.85 -31.09 -18.59
C ALA A 23 -45.48 -29.90 -17.84
N PRO A 24 -46.34 -30.11 -16.83
CA PRO A 24 -46.70 -29.02 -15.94
C PRO A 24 -45.40 -28.47 -15.33
N GLU A 25 -45.13 -27.18 -15.49
CA GLU A 25 -44.03 -26.52 -14.77
C GLU A 25 -44.27 -26.77 -13.28
N PHE A 26 -43.43 -27.60 -12.66
CA PHE A 26 -43.49 -27.81 -11.23
C PHE A 26 -43.38 -26.45 -10.54
N PRO A 27 -44.20 -26.16 -9.51
CA PRO A 27 -44.04 -24.94 -8.72
C PRO A 27 -42.57 -24.78 -8.32
N SER A 28 -42.00 -23.57 -8.44
CA SER A 28 -40.57 -23.31 -8.20
C SER A 28 -40.05 -23.92 -6.90
N HIS A 29 -40.89 -23.91 -5.86
CA HIS A 29 -40.62 -24.56 -4.58
C HIS A 29 -40.46 -26.09 -4.67
N GLU A 30 -41.35 -26.79 -5.36
CA GLU A 30 -41.24 -28.25 -5.54
C GLU A 30 -39.98 -28.63 -6.32
N ASN A 31 -39.64 -27.84 -7.33
CA ASN A 31 -38.43 -28.04 -8.12
C ASN A 31 -37.16 -27.80 -7.29
N PHE A 32 -37.16 -26.77 -6.43
CA PHE A 32 -36.07 -26.52 -5.47
C PHE A 32 -35.88 -27.72 -4.51
N VAL A 33 -36.98 -28.23 -3.96
CA VAL A 33 -36.96 -29.39 -3.06
C VAL A 33 -36.49 -30.66 -3.79
N PHE A 34 -36.88 -30.84 -5.05
CA PHE A 34 -36.43 -31.96 -5.88
C PHE A 34 -34.91 -31.95 -6.04
N HIS A 35 -34.32 -30.81 -6.44
CA HIS A 35 -32.86 -30.71 -6.58
C HIS A 35 -32.12 -30.90 -5.27
N TRP A 36 -32.64 -30.39 -4.15
CA TRP A 36 -32.05 -30.67 -2.84
C TRP A 36 -32.07 -32.17 -2.50
N LYS A 37 -33.18 -32.86 -2.80
CA LYS A 37 -33.27 -34.32 -2.63
C LYS A 37 -32.27 -35.06 -3.52
N CYS A 38 -32.04 -34.63 -4.76
CA CYS A 38 -31.01 -35.21 -5.62
C CYS A 38 -29.60 -35.13 -4.98
N VAL A 39 -29.28 -34.00 -4.35
CA VAL A 39 -28.00 -33.83 -3.62
C VAL A 39 -27.93 -34.79 -2.44
N THR A 40 -28.97 -34.85 -1.59
CA THR A 40 -28.93 -35.71 -0.39
C THR A 40 -28.99 -37.20 -0.73
N ASN A 41 -29.74 -37.59 -1.76
CA ASN A 41 -29.88 -38.99 -2.16
C ASN A 41 -28.55 -39.59 -2.61
N TYR A 42 -27.66 -38.78 -3.23
CA TYR A 42 -26.31 -39.24 -3.53
C TYR A 42 -25.59 -39.79 -2.28
N PHE A 43 -25.72 -39.13 -1.12
CA PHE A 43 -25.09 -39.55 0.13
C PHE A 43 -25.82 -40.68 0.86
N ILE A 44 -27.04 -41.00 0.44
CA ILE A 44 -27.82 -42.12 0.98
C ILE A 44 -27.59 -43.38 0.15
N GLU A 45 -27.48 -43.23 -1.17
CA GLU A 45 -27.43 -44.35 -2.13
C GLU A 45 -26.00 -44.70 -2.56
N SER A 46 -25.08 -43.73 -2.61
CA SER A 46 -23.69 -43.97 -3.01
C SER A 46 -22.88 -44.55 -1.86
N THR A 47 -22.13 -45.62 -2.14
CA THR A 47 -21.14 -46.20 -1.22
C THR A 47 -19.70 -45.92 -1.64
N ASP A 48 -19.49 -45.24 -2.77
CA ASP A 48 -18.16 -44.92 -3.30
C ASP A 48 -17.82 -43.44 -3.11
N ASP A 49 -17.07 -43.16 -2.05
CA ASP A 49 -16.61 -41.82 -1.69
C ASP A 49 -15.44 -41.32 -2.58
N LYS A 50 -14.96 -42.13 -3.55
CA LYS A 50 -13.79 -41.77 -4.37
C LYS A 50 -14.13 -41.16 -5.72
N VAL A 51 -15.39 -41.25 -6.15
CA VAL A 51 -15.83 -40.66 -7.42
C VAL A 51 -15.73 -39.13 -7.31
N PRO A 52 -15.02 -38.42 -8.21
CA PRO A 52 -14.97 -36.96 -8.18
C PRO A 52 -16.36 -36.33 -8.29
N VAL A 53 -16.62 -35.26 -7.54
CA VAL A 53 -17.94 -34.62 -7.48
C VAL A 53 -18.42 -34.16 -8.87
N GLN A 54 -17.51 -33.80 -9.77
CA GLN A 54 -17.81 -33.35 -11.14
C GLN A 54 -18.46 -34.44 -12.00
N SER A 55 -18.29 -35.71 -11.64
CA SER A 55 -18.91 -36.86 -12.32
C SER A 55 -20.29 -37.22 -11.76
N THR A 56 -20.79 -36.47 -10.77
CA THR A 56 -22.08 -36.68 -10.11
C THR A 56 -23.11 -35.65 -10.58
N ASN A 57 -24.38 -35.84 -10.21
CA ASN A 57 -25.44 -34.84 -10.45
C ASN A 57 -25.47 -33.72 -9.40
N ILE A 58 -24.54 -33.71 -8.43
CA ILE A 58 -24.49 -32.70 -7.35
C ILE A 58 -24.25 -31.29 -7.92
N PRO A 59 -23.22 -31.04 -8.77
CA PRO A 59 -22.96 -29.70 -9.31
C PRO A 59 -24.18 -29.12 -10.03
N TYR A 60 -24.80 -29.93 -10.91
CA TYR A 60 -26.01 -29.55 -11.65
C TYR A 60 -27.16 -29.19 -10.71
N SER A 61 -27.42 -30.01 -9.69
CA SER A 61 -28.52 -29.77 -8.76
C SER A 61 -28.30 -28.50 -7.93
N LEU A 62 -27.08 -28.25 -7.47
CA LEU A 62 -26.74 -27.03 -6.72
C LEU A 62 -26.84 -25.77 -7.58
N GLU A 63 -26.43 -25.82 -8.84
CA GLU A 63 -26.56 -24.71 -9.78
C GLU A 63 -28.04 -24.38 -10.05
N HIS A 64 -28.87 -25.40 -10.28
CA HIS A 64 -30.31 -25.21 -10.48
C HIS A 64 -31.00 -24.64 -9.22
N MET A 65 -30.63 -25.10 -8.02
CA MET A 65 -31.13 -24.52 -6.77
C MET A 65 -30.82 -23.01 -6.68
N LEU A 66 -29.61 -22.58 -7.09
CA LEU A 66 -29.24 -21.16 -7.08
C LEU A 66 -30.03 -20.35 -8.11
N GLU A 67 -30.25 -20.88 -9.31
CA GLU A 67 -31.00 -20.17 -10.34
C GLU A 67 -32.47 -19.99 -9.92
N ILE A 68 -33.08 -21.01 -9.31
CA ILE A 68 -34.43 -20.90 -8.75
C ILE A 68 -34.49 -19.79 -7.69
N LEU A 69 -33.55 -19.76 -6.75
CA LEU A 69 -33.48 -18.71 -5.72
C LEU A 69 -33.28 -17.32 -6.33
N ARG A 70 -32.50 -17.21 -7.39
CA ARG A 70 -32.22 -15.94 -8.07
C ARG A 70 -33.45 -15.41 -8.80
N VAL A 71 -34.19 -16.28 -9.49
CA VAL A 71 -35.45 -15.93 -10.15
C VAL A 71 -36.47 -15.47 -9.10
N GLU A 72 -36.64 -16.23 -8.02
CA GLU A 72 -37.54 -15.88 -6.91
C GLU A 72 -37.17 -14.52 -6.28
N ASP A 73 -35.89 -14.28 -6.01
CA ASP A 73 -35.41 -12.99 -5.45
C ASP A 73 -35.68 -11.81 -6.43
N GLY A 74 -35.60 -12.08 -7.73
CA GLY A 74 -35.95 -11.13 -8.79
C GLY A 74 -37.44 -10.77 -8.80
N GLU A 75 -38.31 -11.77 -8.68
CA GLU A 75 -39.77 -11.60 -8.65
C GLU A 75 -40.24 -10.88 -7.37
N ASN A 76 -39.63 -11.19 -6.23
CA ASN A 76 -39.96 -10.57 -4.93
C ASN A 76 -39.27 -9.21 -4.70
N GLY A 77 -38.55 -8.68 -5.68
CA GLY A 77 -37.87 -7.38 -5.58
C GLY A 77 -36.76 -7.33 -4.52
N GLY A 78 -36.25 -8.48 -4.06
CA GLY A 78 -35.12 -8.58 -3.12
C GLY A 78 -35.35 -8.04 -1.71
N SER A 79 -36.61 -7.85 -1.29
CA SER A 79 -36.95 -7.28 0.03
C SER A 79 -37.37 -8.31 1.06
N THR A 80 -37.97 -9.43 0.62
CA THR A 80 -38.48 -10.49 1.48
C THR A 80 -38.07 -11.85 0.95
N ALA A 81 -37.85 -12.81 1.85
CA ALA A 81 -37.59 -14.19 1.46
C ALA A 81 -38.83 -14.80 0.78
N GLY A 82 -38.65 -15.41 -0.39
CA GLY A 82 -39.70 -16.20 -1.02
C GLY A 82 -39.73 -17.64 -0.50
N PRO A 83 -40.71 -18.45 -0.93
CA PRO A 83 -40.91 -19.82 -0.45
C PRO A 83 -39.68 -20.74 -0.56
N CYS A 84 -38.84 -20.58 -1.58
CA CYS A 84 -37.64 -21.39 -1.77
C CYS A 84 -36.52 -20.95 -0.83
N LEU A 85 -36.31 -19.64 -0.68
CA LEU A 85 -35.35 -19.11 0.28
C LEU A 85 -35.75 -19.41 1.73
N GLU A 86 -37.04 -19.31 2.06
CA GLU A 86 -37.57 -19.72 3.36
C GLU A 86 -37.31 -21.20 3.63
N TYR A 87 -37.54 -22.07 2.64
CA TYR A 87 -37.24 -23.50 2.76
C TYR A 87 -35.76 -23.73 3.06
N LEU A 88 -34.85 -23.07 2.32
CA LEU A 88 -33.41 -23.17 2.54
C LEU A 88 -33.02 -22.78 3.98
N LEU A 89 -33.62 -21.72 4.51
CA LEU A 89 -33.36 -21.23 5.86
C LEU A 89 -33.97 -22.13 6.95
N GLN A 90 -35.21 -22.57 6.79
CA GLN A 90 -35.93 -23.39 7.77
C GLN A 90 -35.34 -24.80 7.88
N HIS A 91 -34.98 -25.41 6.74
CA HIS A 91 -34.39 -26.74 6.69
C HIS A 91 -32.88 -26.77 6.92
N LYS A 92 -32.26 -25.62 7.26
CA LYS A 92 -30.82 -25.48 7.56
C LYS A 92 -29.92 -26.11 6.48
N ILE A 93 -30.30 -25.97 5.22
CA ILE A 93 -29.57 -26.56 4.08
C ILE A 93 -28.09 -26.11 4.10
N LEU A 94 -27.84 -24.85 4.45
CA LEU A 94 -26.49 -24.29 4.54
C LEU A 94 -25.61 -24.97 5.62
N GLU A 95 -26.18 -25.39 6.74
CA GLU A 95 -25.45 -26.15 7.78
C GLU A 95 -25.03 -27.54 7.26
N THR A 96 -25.94 -28.20 6.54
CA THR A 96 -25.65 -29.49 5.89
C THR A 96 -24.57 -29.32 4.82
N LEU A 97 -24.70 -28.31 3.95
CA LEU A 97 -23.70 -28.02 2.91
C LEU A 97 -22.33 -27.72 3.51
N HIS A 98 -22.25 -26.93 4.58
CA HIS A 98 -20.99 -26.72 5.30
C HIS A 98 -20.38 -28.06 5.75
N THR A 99 -21.18 -28.97 6.30
CA THR A 99 -20.70 -30.27 6.79
C THR A 99 -20.17 -31.13 5.65
N LEU A 100 -20.88 -31.16 4.51
CA LEU A 100 -20.45 -31.86 3.30
C LEU A 100 -19.16 -31.25 2.71
N GLY A 101 -19.07 -29.92 2.65
CA GLY A 101 -17.90 -29.21 2.14
C GLY A 101 -16.67 -29.39 3.04
N LYS A 102 -16.86 -29.50 4.35
CA LYS A 102 -15.78 -29.81 5.30
C LYS A 102 -15.27 -31.24 5.15
N ALA A 103 -16.17 -32.19 4.90
CA ALA A 103 -15.80 -33.58 4.67
C ALA A 103 -15.04 -33.77 3.35
N ASP A 104 -15.35 -32.97 2.33
CA ASP A 104 -14.79 -33.04 0.97
C ASP A 104 -14.86 -34.44 0.34
N CYS A 105 -15.89 -35.19 0.72
CA CYS A 105 -16.26 -36.47 0.13
C CYS A 105 -17.64 -36.29 -0.50
N PRO A 106 -17.83 -36.52 -1.81
CA PRO A 106 -16.81 -36.90 -2.80
C PRO A 106 -15.74 -35.81 -3.05
N PRO A 107 -14.52 -36.17 -3.52
CA PRO A 107 -13.46 -35.20 -3.80
C PRO A 107 -13.92 -34.04 -4.67
N GLY A 108 -13.67 -32.81 -4.21
CA GLY A 108 -14.08 -31.57 -4.87
C GLY A 108 -15.41 -31.01 -4.34
N MET A 109 -16.10 -31.70 -3.42
CA MET A 109 -17.32 -31.21 -2.79
C MET A 109 -17.10 -29.86 -2.08
N LYS A 110 -15.93 -29.64 -1.48
CA LYS A 110 -15.56 -28.33 -0.90
C LYS A 110 -15.65 -27.21 -1.93
N GLN A 111 -15.17 -27.43 -3.15
CA GLN A 111 -15.24 -26.43 -4.24
C GLN A 111 -16.69 -26.10 -4.60
N GLN A 112 -17.55 -27.12 -4.73
CA GLN A 112 -18.97 -26.95 -5.05
C GLN A 112 -19.71 -26.18 -3.95
N VAL A 113 -19.43 -26.49 -2.68
CA VAL A 113 -20.01 -25.77 -1.54
C VAL A 113 -19.55 -24.32 -1.52
N LEU A 114 -18.25 -24.05 -1.65
CA LEU A 114 -17.73 -22.68 -1.66
C LEU A 114 -18.29 -21.87 -2.84
N GLN A 115 -18.41 -22.46 -4.03
CA GLN A 115 -19.07 -21.83 -5.18
C GLN A 115 -20.55 -21.55 -4.90
N PHE A 116 -21.26 -22.47 -4.26
CA PHE A 116 -22.65 -22.28 -3.88
C PHE A 116 -22.82 -21.07 -2.95
N PHE A 117 -22.03 -21.01 -1.86
CA PHE A 117 -22.07 -19.89 -0.92
C PHE A 117 -21.64 -18.56 -1.56
N THR A 118 -20.61 -18.58 -2.40
CA THR A 118 -20.14 -17.40 -3.14
C THR A 118 -21.24 -16.83 -4.03
N ASN A 119 -21.91 -17.68 -4.81
CA ASN A 119 -23.00 -17.28 -5.68
C ASN A 119 -24.23 -16.85 -4.90
N LEU A 120 -24.59 -17.55 -3.82
CA LEU A 120 -25.71 -17.20 -2.96
C LEU A 120 -25.53 -15.79 -2.39
N LEU A 121 -24.36 -15.49 -1.83
CA LEU A 121 -24.06 -14.17 -1.29
C LEU A 121 -23.92 -13.10 -2.37
N GLY A 122 -23.28 -13.43 -3.50
CA GLY A 122 -22.99 -12.48 -4.57
C GLY A 122 -24.21 -12.10 -5.42
N LYS A 123 -25.15 -13.03 -5.63
CA LYS A 123 -26.23 -12.89 -6.62
C LYS A 123 -27.61 -12.65 -6.02
N ILE A 124 -27.86 -13.05 -4.77
CA ILE A 124 -29.14 -12.81 -4.09
C ILE A 124 -29.12 -11.41 -3.45
N LYS A 125 -30.15 -10.61 -3.72
CA LYS A 125 -30.28 -9.23 -3.22
C LYS A 125 -30.83 -9.20 -1.78
N THR A 126 -31.72 -10.13 -1.44
CA THR A 126 -32.26 -10.28 -0.08
C THR A 126 -31.13 -10.31 0.95
N PRO A 127 -31.22 -9.56 2.07
CA PRO A 127 -30.15 -9.49 3.07
C PRO A 127 -30.02 -10.80 3.86
N LEU A 128 -29.11 -11.68 3.43
CA LEU A 128 -28.97 -13.03 4.01
C LEU A 128 -28.12 -13.07 5.30
N LEU A 129 -27.05 -12.29 5.38
CA LEU A 129 -26.07 -12.38 6.47
C LEU A 129 -26.64 -12.18 7.90
N PRO A 130 -27.65 -11.33 8.14
CA PRO A 130 -28.25 -11.22 9.48
C PRO A 130 -28.87 -12.53 9.99
N HIS A 131 -29.28 -13.44 9.11
CA HIS A 131 -29.93 -14.69 9.50
C HIS A 131 -28.93 -15.67 10.16
N VAL A 132 -29.31 -16.22 11.32
CA VAL A 132 -28.47 -17.15 12.09
C VAL A 132 -28.12 -18.43 11.33
N ASN A 133 -29.05 -18.92 10.51
CA ASN A 133 -28.85 -20.10 9.66
C ASN A 133 -27.99 -19.79 8.42
N VAL A 134 -27.52 -18.55 8.25
CA VAL A 134 -26.62 -18.12 7.18
C VAL A 134 -25.24 -17.77 7.75
N HIS A 135 -25.14 -16.84 8.70
CA HIS A 135 -23.82 -16.42 9.18
C HIS A 135 -23.08 -17.52 9.94
N LYS A 136 -23.77 -18.42 10.67
CA LYS A 136 -23.10 -19.53 11.37
C LYS A 136 -22.41 -20.51 10.41
N PRO A 137 -23.07 -21.04 9.36
CA PRO A 137 -22.39 -21.84 8.33
C PRO A 137 -21.25 -21.10 7.63
N ILE A 138 -21.45 -19.83 7.25
CA ILE A 138 -20.40 -19.03 6.60
C ILE A 138 -19.19 -18.92 7.51
N HIS A 139 -19.41 -18.59 8.79
CA HIS A 139 -18.36 -18.45 9.78
C HIS A 139 -17.56 -19.76 9.96
N ARG A 140 -18.23 -20.91 9.99
CA ARG A 140 -17.53 -22.20 10.04
C ARG A 140 -16.81 -22.53 8.72
N LEU A 141 -17.36 -22.14 7.58
CA LEU A 141 -16.69 -22.31 6.28
C LEU A 141 -15.43 -21.45 6.15
N ILE A 142 -15.43 -20.24 6.71
CA ILE A 142 -14.22 -19.40 6.76
C ILE A 142 -13.07 -20.16 7.41
N HIS A 143 -13.33 -20.85 8.54
CA HIS A 143 -12.31 -21.59 9.26
C HIS A 143 -11.67 -22.74 8.47
N VAL A 144 -12.35 -23.30 7.46
CA VAL A 144 -11.79 -24.37 6.63
C VAL A 144 -11.01 -23.84 5.42
N CYS A 145 -11.01 -22.52 5.18
CA CYS A 145 -10.25 -21.89 4.11
C CYS A 145 -8.83 -21.54 4.57
N GLY A 146 -7.84 -21.68 3.68
CA GLY A 146 -6.42 -21.37 3.92
C GLY A 146 -5.63 -22.44 4.69
N GLN A 147 -6.27 -23.53 5.12
CA GLN A 147 -5.64 -24.55 5.96
C GLN A 147 -4.58 -25.40 5.23
N ILE A 148 -4.80 -25.68 3.94
CA ILE A 148 -3.94 -26.53 3.11
C ILE A 148 -3.41 -25.68 1.97
N GLN A 149 -2.10 -25.47 1.92
CA GLN A 149 -1.45 -24.73 0.83
C GLN A 149 -1.49 -25.53 -0.47
N ALA A 150 -1.66 -24.82 -1.59
CA ALA A 150 -1.75 -25.40 -2.93
C ALA A 150 -2.87 -26.46 -3.06
N ALA A 151 -3.93 -26.32 -2.26
CA ALA A 151 -5.13 -27.13 -2.40
C ALA A 151 -5.83 -26.81 -3.74
N PRO A 152 -6.47 -27.80 -4.41
CA PRO A 152 -7.21 -27.56 -5.65
C PRO A 152 -8.36 -26.55 -5.48
N SER A 153 -8.81 -26.31 -4.24
CA SER A 153 -9.89 -25.41 -3.86
C SER A 153 -9.46 -23.98 -3.53
N GLU A 154 -8.17 -23.63 -3.55
CA GLU A 154 -7.71 -22.29 -3.14
C GLU A 154 -8.38 -21.15 -3.93
N ASN A 155 -8.70 -21.39 -5.21
CA ASN A 155 -9.41 -20.42 -6.06
C ASN A 155 -10.85 -20.17 -5.55
N GLU A 156 -11.59 -21.22 -5.22
CA GLU A 156 -12.94 -21.08 -4.67
C GLU A 156 -12.91 -20.50 -3.25
N GLU A 157 -11.92 -20.86 -2.44
CA GLU A 157 -11.72 -20.32 -1.09
C GLU A 157 -11.52 -18.82 -1.12
N VAL A 158 -10.58 -18.31 -1.95
CA VAL A 158 -10.29 -16.88 -1.99
C VAL A 158 -11.48 -16.08 -2.54
N GLN A 159 -12.21 -16.61 -3.53
CA GLN A 159 -13.42 -15.98 -4.06
C GLN A 159 -14.53 -15.89 -3.00
N PHE A 160 -14.73 -16.96 -2.24
CA PHE A 160 -15.69 -16.99 -1.13
C PHE A 160 -15.32 -15.96 -0.05
N LEU A 161 -14.08 -15.97 0.43
CA LEU A 161 -13.63 -15.04 1.48
C LEU A 161 -13.71 -13.58 1.03
N CYS A 162 -13.33 -13.27 -0.22
CA CYS A 162 -13.48 -11.93 -0.79
C CYS A 162 -14.94 -11.50 -0.87
N THR A 163 -15.85 -12.41 -1.20
CA THR A 163 -17.29 -12.13 -1.25
C THR A 163 -17.84 -11.81 0.14
N VAL A 164 -17.43 -12.56 1.18
CA VAL A 164 -17.79 -12.25 2.57
C VAL A 164 -17.22 -10.89 2.99
N ALA A 165 -15.93 -10.64 2.74
CA ALA A 165 -15.29 -9.36 3.07
C ALA A 165 -15.97 -8.17 2.39
N ALA A 166 -16.34 -8.30 1.12
CA ALA A 166 -17.08 -7.29 0.38
C ALA A 166 -18.44 -6.99 1.03
N LYS A 167 -19.19 -8.02 1.42
CA LYS A 167 -20.48 -7.84 2.11
C LYS A 167 -20.34 -7.20 3.48
N LEU A 168 -19.31 -7.56 4.25
CA LEU A 168 -19.03 -6.91 5.54
C LEU A 168 -18.63 -5.44 5.38
N ARG A 169 -17.87 -5.10 4.33
CA ARG A 169 -17.58 -3.70 4.00
C ARG A 169 -18.83 -2.93 3.58
N MET A 170 -19.74 -3.55 2.82
CA MET A 170 -21.02 -2.95 2.44
C MET A 170 -21.96 -2.76 3.63
N PHE A 171 -21.92 -3.66 4.61
CA PHE A 171 -22.77 -3.65 5.80
C PHE A 171 -21.92 -3.77 7.08
N PRO A 172 -21.22 -2.70 7.50
CA PRO A 172 -20.23 -2.72 8.58
C PRO A 172 -20.76 -3.27 9.91
N ASN A 173 -22.03 -2.99 10.23
CA ASN A 173 -22.68 -3.47 11.46
C ASN A 173 -22.67 -5.01 11.61
N LEU A 174 -22.53 -5.75 10.51
CA LEU A 174 -22.53 -7.20 10.51
C LEU A 174 -21.17 -7.81 10.90
N VAL A 175 -20.09 -7.01 10.93
CA VAL A 175 -18.75 -7.50 11.27
C VAL A 175 -18.72 -8.17 12.64
N ASN A 176 -19.52 -7.68 13.58
CA ASN A 176 -19.59 -8.20 14.95
C ASN A 176 -20.11 -9.65 15.02
N PHE A 177 -20.82 -10.15 14.01
CA PHE A 177 -21.20 -11.58 13.94
C PHE A 177 -20.01 -12.49 13.60
N PHE A 178 -18.90 -11.91 13.13
CA PHE A 178 -17.69 -12.61 12.66
C PHE A 178 -16.46 -12.30 13.53
N LEU A 179 -16.62 -11.49 14.59
CA LEU A 179 -15.61 -11.29 15.63
C LEU A 179 -15.94 -12.24 16.78
N GLU A 180 -15.13 -13.29 16.96
CA GLU A 180 -15.35 -14.26 18.03
C GLU A 180 -14.93 -13.67 19.38
N MET A 181 -15.70 -13.93 20.43
CA MET A 181 -15.17 -14.04 21.79
C MET A 181 -15.13 -15.54 22.10
N PRO A 182 -13.98 -16.14 22.46
CA PRO A 182 -13.92 -17.57 22.70
C PRO A 182 -14.80 -17.92 23.92
N TYR A 183 -15.95 -18.55 23.67
CA TYR A 183 -16.85 -18.98 24.75
C TYR A 183 -16.28 -20.23 25.43
N GLN A 184 -16.22 -20.21 26.77
CA GLN A 184 -15.83 -21.36 27.59
C GLN A 184 -16.77 -22.54 27.33
N ALA A 185 -16.26 -23.57 26.64
CA ALA A 185 -16.92 -24.86 26.62
C ALA A 185 -16.85 -25.47 28.03
N ASN A 186 -17.99 -25.47 28.74
CA ASN A 186 -18.34 -26.35 29.85
C ASN A 186 -17.23 -26.60 30.90
N LEU A 187 -17.07 -25.69 31.84
CA LEU A 187 -16.64 -26.10 33.18
C LEU A 187 -17.77 -26.97 33.76
N THR A 188 -17.51 -28.26 33.95
CA THR A 188 -18.40 -29.12 34.71
C THR A 188 -18.47 -28.59 36.16
N PRO A 189 -19.61 -28.71 36.87
CA PRO A 189 -19.75 -28.23 38.25
C PRO A 189 -18.81 -28.91 39.26
N ALA A 190 -18.00 -29.89 38.83
CA ALA A 190 -17.10 -30.66 39.67
C ALA A 190 -15.75 -29.97 39.97
N ASP A 191 -15.38 -28.93 39.23
CA ASP A 191 -14.05 -28.28 39.37
C ASP A 191 -14.05 -27.07 40.33
N VAL A 192 -15.15 -26.78 41.03
CA VAL A 192 -15.30 -25.59 41.89
C VAL A 192 -14.65 -25.73 43.28
N SER A 193 -14.06 -26.87 43.60
CA SER A 193 -13.55 -27.17 44.96
C SER A 193 -12.03 -27.07 45.13
N SER A 194 -11.33 -26.26 44.32
CA SER A 194 -9.92 -25.93 44.60
C SER A 194 -9.63 -24.42 44.51
N PRO A 195 -9.21 -23.76 45.60
CA PRO A 195 -8.81 -22.36 45.58
C PRO A 195 -7.35 -22.27 45.11
N ILE A 196 -7.13 -22.36 43.80
CA ILE A 196 -5.84 -22.00 43.20
C ILE A 196 -6.07 -20.88 42.20
N GLN A 197 -5.40 -19.76 42.46
CA GLN A 197 -5.27 -18.58 41.63
C GLN A 197 -5.04 -18.96 40.15
N LYS A 198 -6.10 -19.01 39.34
CA LYS A 198 -5.97 -18.96 37.88
C LYS A 198 -6.07 -17.50 37.48
N HIS A 199 -4.95 -16.96 37.01
CA HIS A 199 -4.92 -15.73 36.22
C HIS A 199 -6.11 -15.75 35.24
N ARG A 200 -6.99 -14.76 35.36
CA ARG A 200 -8.07 -14.50 34.41
C ARG A 200 -7.40 -14.14 33.08
N GLN A 201 -7.00 -15.13 32.29
CA GLN A 201 -6.55 -14.92 30.92
C GLN A 201 -7.70 -14.23 30.20
N GLN A 202 -7.53 -12.95 29.89
CA GLN A 202 -8.49 -12.22 29.08
C GLN A 202 -8.65 -12.98 27.76
N GLU A 203 -9.84 -13.51 27.55
CA GLU A 203 -10.27 -14.22 26.34
C GLU A 203 -10.02 -13.30 25.14
N LYS A 204 -9.09 -13.70 24.26
CA LYS A 204 -8.69 -12.89 23.10
C LYS A 204 -9.67 -13.10 21.96
N PRO A 205 -10.27 -12.04 21.39
CA PRO A 205 -11.16 -12.20 20.26
C PRO A 205 -10.41 -12.73 19.04
N GLN A 206 -11.08 -13.53 18.21
CA GLN A 206 -10.51 -14.05 16.96
C GLN A 206 -11.23 -13.45 15.76
N TYR A 207 -10.47 -13.25 14.67
CA TYR A 207 -11.03 -12.81 13.40
C TYR A 207 -10.59 -13.73 12.27
N SER A 208 -11.31 -14.85 12.14
CA SER A 208 -10.92 -15.96 11.27
C SER A 208 -10.92 -15.60 9.79
N LEU A 209 -11.76 -14.65 9.36
CA LEU A 209 -11.76 -14.14 7.98
C LEU A 209 -10.41 -13.54 7.61
N VAL A 210 -9.86 -12.69 8.48
CA VAL A 210 -8.54 -12.06 8.28
C VAL A 210 -7.45 -13.13 8.33
N ASN A 211 -7.52 -14.06 9.29
CA ASN A 211 -6.52 -15.13 9.40
C ASN A 211 -6.48 -16.05 8.17
N SER A 212 -7.63 -16.47 7.63
CA SER A 212 -7.68 -17.29 6.41
C SER A 212 -7.17 -16.54 5.18
N LEU A 213 -7.49 -15.25 5.05
CA LEU A 213 -6.95 -14.41 3.99
C LEU A 213 -5.42 -14.21 4.12
N LEU A 214 -4.90 -14.06 5.34
CA LEU A 214 -3.45 -13.99 5.61
C LEU A 214 -2.72 -15.30 5.26
N GLN A 215 -3.39 -16.44 5.35
CA GLN A 215 -2.83 -17.72 4.93
C GLN A 215 -2.77 -17.80 3.40
N LEU A 216 -3.86 -17.45 2.71
CA LEU A 216 -3.93 -17.46 1.25
C LEU A 216 -3.07 -16.39 0.58
N SER A 217 -2.78 -15.28 1.26
CA SER A 217 -1.83 -14.27 0.75
C SER A 217 -0.40 -14.80 0.59
N LYS A 218 -0.10 -15.97 1.18
CA LYS A 218 1.17 -16.69 1.05
C LYS A 218 1.12 -17.83 0.01
N SER A 219 0.04 -17.97 -0.76
CA SER A 219 -0.05 -18.98 -1.81
C SER A 219 1.03 -18.77 -2.89
N GLU A 220 1.54 -19.87 -3.41
CA GLU A 220 2.47 -19.88 -4.55
C GLU A 220 1.79 -19.43 -5.86
N ASP A 221 0.46 -19.56 -5.95
CA ASP A 221 -0.30 -18.98 -7.05
C ASP A 221 -0.51 -17.48 -6.81
N LYS A 222 0.19 -16.68 -7.62
CA LYS A 222 0.11 -15.22 -7.58
C LYS A 222 -1.31 -14.68 -7.74
N ARG A 223 -2.19 -15.35 -8.50
CA ARG A 223 -3.59 -14.91 -8.67
C ARG A 223 -4.36 -15.03 -7.36
N ILE A 224 -4.12 -16.11 -6.63
CA ILE A 224 -4.74 -16.38 -5.34
C ILE A 224 -4.18 -15.42 -4.30
N ALA A 225 -2.86 -15.24 -4.24
CA ALA A 225 -2.23 -14.31 -3.32
C ALA A 225 -2.70 -12.86 -3.52
N VAL A 226 -2.81 -12.39 -4.77
CA VAL A 226 -3.34 -11.05 -5.09
C VAL A 226 -4.80 -10.92 -4.69
N LYS A 227 -5.65 -11.93 -4.98
CA LYS A 227 -7.05 -11.93 -4.57
C LYS A 227 -7.20 -11.92 -3.04
N ALA A 228 -6.36 -12.66 -2.33
CA ALA A 228 -6.36 -12.64 -0.87
C ALA A 228 -5.97 -11.25 -0.34
N CYS A 229 -5.00 -10.58 -0.96
CA CYS A 229 -4.62 -9.20 -0.66
C CYS A 229 -5.77 -8.20 -0.91
N GLU A 230 -6.54 -8.36 -1.99
CA GLU A 230 -7.77 -7.57 -2.21
C GLU A 230 -8.78 -7.81 -1.07
N GLY A 231 -8.97 -9.06 -0.65
CA GLY A 231 -9.82 -9.42 0.50
C GLY A 231 -9.34 -8.80 1.82
N LEU A 232 -8.03 -8.78 2.07
CA LEU A 232 -7.43 -8.14 3.25
C LEU A 232 -7.66 -6.62 3.23
N MET A 233 -7.54 -5.98 2.08
CA MET A 233 -7.84 -4.56 1.90
C MET A 233 -9.33 -4.26 2.15
N LEU A 234 -10.23 -5.14 1.71
CA LEU A 234 -11.66 -5.02 2.04
C LEU A 234 -11.89 -5.08 3.55
N CYS A 235 -11.32 -6.08 4.24
CA CYS A 235 -11.45 -6.25 5.69
C CYS A 235 -10.86 -5.06 6.47
N SER A 236 -9.69 -4.56 6.07
CA SER A 236 -9.05 -3.43 6.76
C SER A 236 -9.75 -2.10 6.52
N SER A 237 -10.51 -1.96 5.43
CA SER A 237 -11.26 -0.76 5.08
C SER A 237 -12.68 -0.68 5.70
N ILE A 238 -13.08 -1.67 6.51
CA ILE A 238 -14.39 -1.63 7.19
C ILE A 238 -14.42 -0.44 8.16
N PRO A 239 -15.43 0.45 8.09
CA PRO A 239 -15.53 1.63 8.95
C PRO A 239 -16.07 1.26 10.35
N ASP A 240 -15.39 0.33 11.04
CA ASP A 240 -15.71 -0.10 12.40
C ASP A 240 -14.43 -0.10 13.26
N GLY A 241 -14.43 0.72 14.31
CA GLY A 241 -13.26 0.90 15.19
C GLY A 241 -12.95 -0.32 16.06
N HIS A 242 -13.96 -1.13 16.41
CA HIS A 242 -13.76 -2.36 17.18
C HIS A 242 -13.11 -3.44 16.32
N ALA A 243 -13.62 -3.69 15.11
CA ALA A 243 -13.02 -4.60 14.13
C ALA A 243 -11.57 -4.19 13.81
N ALA A 244 -11.32 -2.89 13.61
CA ALA A 244 -9.98 -2.39 13.40
C ALA A 244 -9.04 -2.68 14.60
N SER A 245 -9.54 -2.48 15.82
CA SER A 245 -8.77 -2.81 17.04
C SER A 245 -8.52 -4.31 17.15
N VAL A 246 -9.48 -5.15 16.75
CA VAL A 246 -9.30 -6.61 16.75
C VAL A 246 -8.23 -7.05 15.77
N ILE A 247 -8.23 -6.49 14.55
CA ILE A 247 -7.18 -6.75 13.56
C ILE A 247 -5.80 -6.41 14.14
N ILE A 248 -5.65 -5.25 14.77
CA ILE A 248 -4.35 -4.79 15.28
C ILE A 248 -3.88 -5.60 16.49
N LEU A 249 -4.77 -5.88 17.46
CA LEU A 249 -4.37 -6.42 18.76
C LEU A 249 -4.36 -7.95 18.82
N TYR A 250 -5.15 -8.62 17.97
CA TYR A 250 -5.41 -10.06 18.09
C TYR A 250 -5.21 -10.86 16.80
N THR A 251 -4.71 -10.22 15.74
CA THR A 251 -4.25 -10.93 14.53
C THR A 251 -2.84 -10.49 14.19
N PRO A 252 -2.02 -11.34 13.51
CA PRO A 252 -0.66 -10.97 13.12
C PRO A 252 -0.64 -10.12 11.83
N PHE A 253 -1.69 -9.34 11.58
CA PHE A 253 -1.92 -8.69 10.28
C PHE A 253 -0.79 -7.72 9.92
N CYS A 254 -0.46 -6.79 10.82
CA CYS A 254 0.58 -5.80 10.56
C CYS A 254 1.96 -6.46 10.45
N GLU A 255 2.27 -7.42 11.31
CA GLU A 255 3.52 -8.15 11.30
C GLU A 255 3.70 -8.93 10.00
N VAL A 256 2.69 -9.71 9.58
CA VAL A 256 2.79 -10.52 8.35
C VAL A 256 2.95 -9.65 7.12
N MET A 257 2.24 -8.52 7.02
CA MET A 257 2.37 -7.61 5.87
C MET A 257 3.79 -7.04 5.77
N VAL A 258 4.33 -6.51 6.88
CA VAL A 258 5.66 -5.88 6.87
C VAL A 258 6.78 -6.91 6.82
N ASP A 259 6.64 -8.07 7.47
CA ASP A 259 7.65 -9.13 7.45
C ASP A 259 7.80 -9.76 6.05
N CYS A 260 6.72 -9.78 5.27
CA CYS A 260 6.84 -10.15 3.87
C CYS A 260 7.73 -9.14 3.10
N LEU A 261 7.56 -7.83 3.37
CA LEU A 261 8.41 -6.80 2.76
C LEU A 261 9.89 -6.96 3.16
N THR A 262 10.16 -7.23 4.44
CA THR A 262 11.53 -7.40 4.94
C THR A 262 12.18 -8.66 4.37
N GLY A 263 11.44 -9.78 4.29
CA GLY A 263 11.91 -11.00 3.63
C GLY A 263 12.22 -10.78 2.15
N LEU A 264 11.38 -10.02 1.43
CA LEU A 264 11.63 -9.64 0.04
C LEU A 264 12.89 -8.76 -0.09
N PHE A 265 13.12 -7.82 0.82
CA PHE A 265 14.35 -7.03 0.84
C PHE A 265 15.60 -7.91 1.05
N GLN A 266 15.54 -8.86 1.99
CA GLN A 266 16.63 -9.79 2.27
C GLN A 266 16.96 -10.70 1.07
N SER A 267 15.97 -10.96 0.21
CA SER A 267 16.16 -11.72 -1.03
C SER A 267 16.82 -10.94 -2.17
N LEU A 268 16.96 -9.61 -2.03
CA LEU A 268 17.61 -8.78 -3.05
C LEU A 268 19.10 -9.09 -3.14
N PRO A 269 19.68 -9.10 -4.34
CA PRO A 269 21.14 -9.12 -4.47
C PRO A 269 21.79 -7.99 -3.68
N LYS A 270 23.01 -8.23 -3.21
CA LYS A 270 23.79 -7.21 -2.49
C LYS A 270 24.12 -6.00 -3.38
N GLU A 271 24.24 -6.23 -4.67
CA GLU A 271 24.63 -5.25 -5.68
C GLU A 271 23.56 -5.22 -6.78
N ILE A 272 23.01 -4.04 -7.01
CA ILE A 272 22.07 -3.75 -8.09
C ILE A 272 22.42 -2.35 -8.60
N GLU A 273 22.51 -2.17 -9.91
CA GLU A 273 22.83 -0.86 -10.49
C GLU A 273 21.71 0.16 -10.21
N PRO A 274 22.03 1.41 -9.83
CA PRO A 274 21.03 2.44 -9.59
C PRO A 274 20.10 2.70 -10.79
N ALA A 275 20.62 2.61 -12.01
CA ALA A 275 19.82 2.76 -13.23
C ALA A 275 18.75 1.67 -13.38
N ASP A 276 19.09 0.43 -13.05
CA ASP A 276 18.16 -0.70 -13.05
C ASP A 276 17.03 -0.51 -12.03
N ILE A 277 17.37 0.00 -10.84
CA ILE A 277 16.39 0.35 -9.80
C ILE A 277 15.46 1.48 -10.26
N ALA A 278 16.03 2.55 -10.82
CA ALA A 278 15.28 3.72 -11.25
C ALA A 278 14.27 3.39 -12.35
N ASN A 279 14.69 2.59 -13.34
CA ASN A 279 13.91 2.27 -14.53
C ASN A 279 12.84 1.20 -14.33
N ILE A 280 12.86 0.44 -13.23
CA ILE A 280 11.79 -0.51 -12.94
C ILE A 280 10.47 0.23 -12.68
N VAL A 281 9.42 -0.21 -13.37
CA VAL A 281 8.04 0.15 -13.06
C VAL A 281 7.39 -1.05 -12.38
N ALA A 282 7.13 -0.92 -11.08
CA ALA A 282 6.46 -1.92 -10.29
C ALA A 282 5.07 -1.41 -9.93
N LYS A 283 4.08 -2.29 -10.05
CA LYS A 283 2.73 -2.10 -9.53
C LYS A 283 2.27 -3.40 -8.89
N TRP A 284 1.54 -3.29 -7.79
CA TRP A 284 0.85 -4.45 -7.21
C TRP A 284 -0.30 -4.92 -8.12
N GLY A 285 -0.75 -6.15 -7.92
CA GLY A 285 -1.81 -6.76 -8.74
C GLY A 285 -1.28 -7.66 -9.87
N LEU A 286 -2.20 -8.04 -10.76
CA LEU A 286 -1.94 -8.97 -11.87
C LEU A 286 -1.42 -8.28 -13.13
N ASP A 287 -1.63 -6.96 -13.26
CA ASP A 287 -1.19 -6.14 -14.39
C ASP A 287 0.31 -5.82 -14.30
N ARG A 288 1.14 -6.82 -13.97
CA ARG A 288 2.58 -6.71 -14.12
C ARG A 288 2.88 -6.69 -15.61
N ASN A 289 3.21 -5.51 -16.13
CA ASN A 289 4.00 -5.44 -17.36
C ASN A 289 5.35 -6.13 -17.09
N GLU A 290 5.43 -7.44 -17.33
CA GLU A 290 6.71 -8.16 -17.34
C GLU A 290 7.64 -7.66 -18.48
N GLY A 291 7.16 -6.73 -19.31
CA GLY A 291 7.76 -6.26 -20.56
C GLY A 291 8.74 -5.11 -20.46
N GLY A 292 9.73 -5.19 -19.57
CA GLY A 292 11.01 -4.51 -19.82
C GLY A 292 11.95 -5.47 -20.53
N THR A 293 12.37 -5.18 -21.77
CA THR A 293 13.36 -5.99 -22.52
C THR A 293 14.69 -6.10 -21.79
N HIS A 294 15.05 -5.09 -20.98
CA HIS A 294 16.25 -5.09 -20.15
C HIS A 294 16.16 -6.15 -19.03
N LYS A 295 17.07 -7.13 -19.05
CA LYS A 295 17.18 -8.17 -18.03
C LYS A 295 18.47 -7.97 -17.26
N PHE A 296 18.39 -8.00 -15.93
CA PHE A 296 19.53 -7.92 -15.04
C PHE A 296 19.34 -8.88 -13.84
N PRO A 297 20.43 -9.30 -13.16
CA PRO A 297 20.37 -10.16 -11.99
C PRO A 297 19.54 -9.55 -10.87
N GLY A 298 18.60 -10.31 -10.29
CA GLY A 298 17.75 -9.80 -9.21
C GLY A 298 16.50 -9.02 -9.64
N LYS A 299 16.27 -8.80 -10.95
CA LYS A 299 15.11 -8.06 -11.45
C LYS A 299 13.78 -8.57 -10.89
N ARG A 300 13.60 -9.89 -10.76
CA ARG A 300 12.36 -10.49 -10.24
C ARG A 300 12.18 -10.20 -8.74
N GLN A 301 13.24 -10.31 -7.96
CA GLN A 301 13.26 -10.02 -6.54
C GLN A 301 12.96 -8.54 -6.29
N LEU A 302 13.58 -7.65 -7.06
CA LEU A 302 13.33 -6.21 -7.00
C LEU A 302 11.90 -5.85 -7.41
N LEU A 303 11.38 -6.43 -8.49
CA LEU A 303 9.98 -6.23 -8.89
C LEU A 303 9.01 -6.71 -7.80
N SER A 304 9.28 -7.86 -7.18
CA SER A 304 8.45 -8.38 -6.08
C SER A 304 8.50 -7.47 -4.85
N PHE A 305 9.69 -7.02 -4.43
CA PHE A 305 9.85 -6.05 -3.33
C PHE A 305 9.09 -4.75 -3.59
N LEU A 306 9.29 -4.11 -4.74
CA LEU A 306 8.64 -2.84 -5.07
C LEU A 306 7.14 -2.99 -5.28
N SER A 307 6.67 -4.10 -5.86
CA SER A 307 5.22 -4.37 -5.98
C SER A 307 4.58 -4.59 -4.61
N TRP A 308 5.29 -5.20 -3.68
CA TRP A 308 4.77 -5.41 -2.32
C TRP A 308 4.76 -4.10 -1.52
N LEU A 309 5.77 -3.24 -1.70
CA LEU A 309 5.75 -1.88 -1.15
C LEU A 309 4.56 -1.07 -1.68
N ASP A 310 4.29 -1.14 -3.00
CA ASP A 310 3.14 -0.48 -3.63
C ASP A 310 1.81 -0.99 -3.04
N TYR A 311 1.70 -2.29 -2.76
CA TYR A 311 0.55 -2.85 -2.04
C TYR A 311 0.43 -2.34 -0.60
N ILE A 312 1.53 -2.31 0.18
CA ILE A 312 1.51 -1.80 1.57
C ILE A 312 1.11 -0.33 1.59
N ASP A 313 1.64 0.50 0.69
CA ASP A 313 1.29 1.92 0.61
C ASP A 313 -0.20 2.09 0.29
N GLN A 314 -0.71 1.32 -0.67
CA GLN A 314 -2.13 1.28 -1.01
C GLN A 314 -2.99 0.81 0.18
N LEU A 315 -2.56 -0.22 0.91
CA LEU A 315 -3.26 -0.76 2.07
C LEU A 315 -3.32 0.24 3.22
N ILE A 316 -2.22 0.94 3.52
CA ILE A 316 -2.17 2.02 4.51
C ILE A 316 -3.17 3.12 4.15
N ARG A 317 -3.26 3.48 2.86
CA ARG A 317 -4.15 4.53 2.35
C ARG A 317 -5.63 4.18 2.45
N GLU A 318 -6.02 2.94 2.13
CA GLU A 318 -7.43 2.53 2.06
C GLU A 318 -7.98 1.97 3.38
N SER A 319 -7.10 1.60 4.32
CA SER A 319 -7.51 1.01 5.59
C SER A 319 -8.13 2.00 6.57
N HIS A 320 -8.86 1.48 7.56
CA HIS A 320 -9.32 2.24 8.72
C HIS A 320 -8.14 2.94 9.39
N GLN A 321 -8.35 4.18 9.85
CA GLN A 321 -7.28 5.06 10.33
C GLN A 321 -6.38 4.42 11.42
N LEU A 322 -6.95 3.57 12.29
CA LEU A 322 -6.19 2.85 13.32
C LEU A 322 -5.24 1.81 12.69
N ILE A 323 -5.72 1.05 11.71
CA ILE A 323 -4.91 0.02 11.02
C ILE A 323 -3.84 0.71 10.20
N GLY A 324 -4.18 1.74 9.44
CA GLY A 324 -3.21 2.48 8.64
C GLY A 324 -2.09 3.09 9.49
N LYS A 325 -2.40 3.54 10.72
CA LYS A 325 -1.38 4.02 11.67
C LYS A 325 -0.53 2.86 12.23
N ALA A 326 -1.16 1.76 12.65
CA ALA A 326 -0.42 0.60 13.16
C ALA A 326 0.52 0.01 12.09
N LEU A 327 0.05 -0.06 10.84
CA LEU A 327 0.81 -0.59 9.71
C LEU A 327 1.95 0.35 9.29
N SER A 328 1.73 1.67 9.30
CA SER A 328 2.80 2.65 9.01
C SER A 328 3.90 2.61 10.08
N SER A 329 3.52 2.53 11.36
CA SER A 329 4.50 2.43 12.45
C SER A 329 5.25 1.10 12.41
N ALA A 330 4.57 -0.01 12.10
CA ALA A 330 5.22 -1.30 11.88
C ALA A 330 6.20 -1.25 10.69
N LEU A 331 5.86 -0.54 9.60
CA LEU A 331 6.76 -0.32 8.46
C LEU A 331 8.03 0.43 8.88
N ARG A 332 7.91 1.49 9.70
CA ARG A 332 9.07 2.20 10.23
C ARG A 332 9.95 1.29 11.08
N GLU A 333 9.39 0.64 12.09
CA GLU A 333 10.15 -0.15 13.06
C GLU A 333 10.80 -1.38 12.42
N ARG A 334 10.01 -2.18 11.69
CA ARG A 334 10.44 -3.49 11.22
C ARG A 334 11.16 -3.46 9.88
N CYS A 335 10.93 -2.44 9.05
CA CYS A 335 11.57 -2.32 7.74
C CYS A 335 12.59 -1.19 7.69
N LEU A 336 12.19 0.04 7.98
CA LEU A 336 13.12 1.18 7.85
C LEU A 336 14.25 1.12 8.89
N GLU A 337 13.90 1.01 10.17
CA GLU A 337 14.86 0.98 11.28
C GLU A 337 15.60 -0.37 11.39
N ALA A 338 14.89 -1.50 11.32
CA ALA A 338 15.52 -2.80 11.52
C ALA A 338 16.28 -3.35 10.29
N VAL A 339 15.97 -2.88 9.07
CA VAL A 339 16.55 -3.45 7.84
C VAL A 339 17.29 -2.39 7.02
N PHE A 340 16.62 -1.30 6.63
CA PHE A 340 17.24 -0.29 5.77
C PHE A 340 18.37 0.47 6.47
N LYS A 341 18.19 0.90 7.72
CA LYS A 341 19.21 1.68 8.45
C LYS A 341 20.53 0.94 8.66
N PRO A 342 20.56 -0.31 9.15
CA PRO A 342 21.79 -1.08 9.21
C PRO A 342 22.46 -1.18 7.85
N SER A 343 21.71 -1.52 6.79
CA SER A 343 22.27 -1.63 5.43
C SER A 343 22.72 -0.31 4.83
N LEU A 344 22.10 0.80 5.21
CA LEU A 344 22.53 2.13 4.81
C LEU A 344 23.80 2.56 5.54
N LEU A 345 24.06 2.06 6.75
CA LEU A 345 25.25 2.37 7.56
C LEU A 345 26.40 1.36 7.39
N GLU A 346 26.25 0.37 6.51
CA GLU A 346 27.32 -0.57 6.16
C GLU A 346 28.53 0.14 5.53
N ILE A 347 29.69 -0.52 5.62
CA ILE A 347 30.98 -0.03 5.08
C ILE A 347 31.11 -0.31 3.58
N SER A 348 30.36 -1.29 3.06
CA SER A 348 30.41 -1.68 1.65
C SER A 348 29.86 -0.56 0.75
N GLU A 349 30.71 -0.02 -0.12
CA GLU A 349 30.35 1.04 -1.06
C GLU A 349 29.22 0.61 -2.00
N SER A 350 29.36 -0.57 -2.63
CA SER A 350 28.35 -1.10 -3.57
C SER A 350 26.99 -1.29 -2.90
N ARG A 351 26.97 -1.75 -1.64
CA ARG A 351 25.76 -1.90 -0.86
C ARG A 351 25.12 -0.56 -0.51
N VAL A 352 25.91 0.41 -0.04
CA VAL A 352 25.41 1.76 0.28
C VAL A 352 24.80 2.43 -0.95
N ILE A 353 25.44 2.32 -2.10
CA ILE A 353 24.92 2.84 -3.38
C ILE A 353 23.57 2.18 -3.71
N ALA A 354 23.50 0.84 -3.72
CA ALA A 354 22.28 0.12 -4.07
C ALA A 354 21.12 0.41 -3.10
N VAL A 355 21.39 0.48 -1.79
CA VAL A 355 20.38 0.75 -0.75
C VAL A 355 19.91 2.20 -0.80
N THR A 356 20.80 3.15 -1.08
CA THR A 356 20.45 4.57 -1.24
C THR A 356 19.58 4.78 -2.49
N ALA A 357 19.93 4.14 -3.61
CA ALA A 357 19.12 4.15 -4.83
C ALA A 357 17.75 3.48 -4.61
N LEU A 358 17.71 2.37 -3.87
CA LEU A 358 16.47 1.68 -3.52
C LEU A 358 15.57 2.54 -2.62
N LEU A 359 16.12 3.18 -1.57
CA LEU A 359 15.37 4.11 -0.73
C LEU A 359 14.81 5.29 -1.53
N THR A 360 15.60 5.83 -2.46
CA THR A 360 15.15 6.88 -3.38
C THR A 360 13.96 6.39 -4.21
N LYS A 361 14.04 5.17 -4.76
CA LYS A 361 12.94 4.57 -5.52
C LYS A 361 11.69 4.33 -4.66
N CYS A 362 11.85 3.80 -3.46
CA CYS A 362 10.77 3.62 -2.49
C CYS A 362 10.07 4.95 -2.20
N LEU A 363 10.85 5.99 -1.88
CA LEU A 363 10.32 7.31 -1.57
C LEU A 363 9.55 7.90 -2.75
N ARG A 364 10.02 7.74 -3.99
CA ARG A 364 9.28 8.16 -5.19
C ARG A 364 7.96 7.42 -5.38
N MET A 365 7.89 6.14 -5.00
CA MET A 365 6.70 5.31 -5.19
C MET A 365 5.62 5.53 -4.13
N VAL A 366 5.99 5.84 -2.88
CA VAL A 366 5.01 5.97 -1.78
C VAL A 366 4.24 7.28 -1.87
N ASN A 367 2.92 7.18 -1.70
CA ASN A 367 1.97 8.28 -1.81
C ASN A 367 1.02 8.38 -0.61
N ALA A 368 0.88 7.33 0.22
CA ALA A 368 0.01 7.41 1.38
C ALA A 368 0.61 8.41 2.41
N PRO A 369 -0.18 9.36 2.95
CA PRO A 369 0.32 10.40 3.84
C PRO A 369 1.10 9.84 5.04
N LYS A 370 0.55 8.81 5.70
CA LYS A 370 1.20 8.15 6.84
C LYS A 370 2.50 7.46 6.47
N THR A 371 2.59 6.84 5.29
CA THR A 371 3.84 6.25 4.81
C THR A 371 4.89 7.33 4.62
N ILE A 372 4.53 8.45 3.98
CA ILE A 372 5.44 9.58 3.77
C ILE A 372 5.92 10.14 5.12
N GLU A 373 5.02 10.32 6.09
CA GLU A 373 5.37 10.77 7.45
C GLU A 373 6.40 9.86 8.11
N GLU A 374 6.23 8.53 8.03
CA GLU A 374 7.18 7.56 8.60
C GLU A 374 8.54 7.58 7.88
N PHE A 375 8.57 7.73 6.55
CA PHE A 375 9.82 7.92 5.79
C PHE A 375 10.53 9.22 6.19
N VAL A 376 9.79 10.32 6.35
CA VAL A 376 10.37 11.60 6.78
C VAL A 376 10.89 11.50 8.22
N SER A 377 10.12 10.90 9.14
CA SER A 377 10.54 10.67 10.52
C SER A 377 11.77 9.77 10.59
N PHE A 378 11.91 8.79 9.69
CA PHE A 378 13.08 7.93 9.59
C PHE A 378 14.36 8.73 9.24
N PHE A 379 14.30 9.66 8.29
CA PHE A 379 15.46 10.48 7.91
C PHE A 379 15.75 11.61 8.89
N MET A 380 14.71 12.31 9.36
CA MET A 380 14.82 13.56 10.12
C MET A 380 14.82 13.36 11.64
N GLY A 381 14.40 12.18 12.13
CA GLY A 381 14.13 11.93 13.55
C GLY A 381 12.69 12.29 13.96
N SER A 382 12.20 11.71 15.05
CA SER A 382 10.90 12.02 15.62
C SER A 382 10.95 13.33 16.42
N SER A 383 10.01 14.25 16.17
CA SER A 383 9.90 15.54 16.87
C SER A 383 9.51 15.44 18.35
N SER A 384 9.34 14.22 18.88
CA SER A 384 8.77 13.95 20.21
C SER A 384 9.81 13.57 21.27
N GLU A 385 11.09 13.52 20.91
CA GLU A 385 12.17 13.33 21.89
C GLU A 385 12.55 14.71 22.42
N GLU A 386 12.09 15.03 23.63
CA GLU A 386 12.36 16.27 24.38
C GLU A 386 13.86 16.48 24.72
N ASN A 387 14.78 15.70 24.14
CA ASN A 387 16.22 15.87 24.24
C ASN A 387 16.75 16.51 22.95
N VAL A 388 16.89 17.83 22.97
CA VAL A 388 17.37 18.69 21.88
C VAL A 388 18.81 18.35 21.40
N GLU A 389 19.53 17.45 22.09
CA GLU A 389 20.91 17.05 21.81
C GLU A 389 21.10 15.60 21.33
N GLU A 390 20.02 14.80 21.21
CA GLU A 390 20.14 13.50 20.56
C GLU A 390 20.26 13.71 19.04
N LYS A 391 21.53 13.66 18.59
CA LYS A 391 21.98 13.80 17.20
C LYS A 391 21.02 13.11 16.25
N ARG A 392 20.87 13.66 15.04
CA ARG A 392 20.14 13.01 13.93
C ARG A 392 21.17 12.23 13.11
N PRO A 393 21.64 11.04 13.56
CA PRO A 393 22.83 10.40 12.99
C PRO A 393 22.66 10.07 11.52
N LEU A 394 21.43 9.77 11.09
CA LEU A 394 21.18 9.39 9.71
C LEU A 394 21.27 10.60 8.78
N LEU A 395 20.60 11.70 9.09
CA LEU A 395 20.66 12.95 8.32
C LEU A 395 22.10 13.47 8.24
N GLU A 396 22.82 13.51 9.36
CA GLU A 396 24.22 13.93 9.39
C GLU A 396 25.11 13.03 8.53
N THR A 397 24.87 11.72 8.55
CA THR A 397 25.61 10.75 7.72
C THR A 397 25.34 10.97 6.23
N LEU A 398 24.07 11.20 5.85
CA LEU A 398 23.70 11.50 4.46
C LEU A 398 24.32 12.83 3.99
N ILE A 399 24.27 13.87 4.82
CA ILE A 399 24.90 15.15 4.50
C ILE A 399 26.41 14.96 4.31
N LYS A 400 27.10 14.25 5.22
CA LYS A 400 28.54 13.94 5.06
C LYS A 400 28.84 13.17 3.78
N ARG A 401 27.99 12.22 3.40
CA ARG A 401 28.13 11.42 2.16
C ARG A 401 27.94 12.23 0.89
N CYS A 402 27.31 13.40 0.96
CA CYS A 402 27.29 14.32 -0.16
C CYS A 402 28.69 14.82 -0.53
N ASN A 403 29.69 14.71 0.36
CA ASN A 403 31.09 15.02 0.03
C ASN A 403 31.99 13.80 0.22
N HIS A 404 31.53 12.64 -0.23
CA HIS A 404 32.28 11.39 -0.14
C HIS A 404 33.36 11.30 -1.23
N ILE A 405 34.41 10.51 -0.98
CA ILE A 405 35.51 10.28 -1.95
C ILE A 405 35.05 9.54 -3.20
N SER A 406 34.01 8.72 -3.08
CA SER A 406 33.33 8.08 -4.21
C SER A 406 32.23 8.99 -4.74
N ASP A 407 32.36 9.35 -6.01
CA ASP A 407 31.37 10.15 -6.74
C ASP A 407 30.03 9.45 -6.84
N SER A 408 30.03 8.11 -7.01
CA SER A 408 28.79 7.32 -7.07
C SER A 408 27.99 7.41 -5.76
N VAL A 409 28.66 7.32 -4.60
CA VAL A 409 28.02 7.52 -3.29
C VAL A 409 27.48 8.94 -3.17
N THR A 410 28.24 9.94 -3.61
CA THR A 410 27.83 11.34 -3.61
C THR A 410 26.57 11.56 -4.46
N ILE A 411 26.57 11.06 -5.70
CA ILE A 411 25.47 11.22 -6.65
C ILE A 411 24.19 10.56 -6.12
N GLU A 412 24.26 9.31 -5.67
CA GLU A 412 23.07 8.62 -5.14
C GLU A 412 22.54 9.27 -3.86
N THR A 413 23.42 9.79 -3.01
CA THR A 413 22.99 10.50 -1.79
C THR A 413 22.31 11.82 -2.13
N LEU A 414 22.84 12.58 -3.10
CA LEU A 414 22.21 13.81 -3.59
C LEU A 414 20.84 13.53 -4.22
N ARG A 415 20.70 12.43 -4.99
CA ARG A 415 19.40 11.99 -5.56
C ARG A 415 18.36 11.68 -4.49
N LEU A 416 18.78 11.04 -3.40
CA LEU A 416 17.90 10.77 -2.26
C LEU A 416 17.44 12.08 -1.60
N LEU A 417 18.35 13.02 -1.35
CA LEU A 417 18.03 14.31 -0.75
C LEU A 417 17.15 15.17 -1.67
N GLN A 418 17.40 15.16 -2.98
CA GLN A 418 16.52 15.77 -3.97
C GLN A 418 15.11 15.17 -3.88
N CYS A 419 15.00 13.84 -3.86
CA CYS A 419 13.70 13.16 -3.73
C CYS A 419 12.97 13.50 -2.41
N LEU A 420 13.70 13.75 -1.32
CA LEU A 420 13.13 14.24 -0.07
C LEU A 420 12.60 15.66 -0.23
N LEU A 421 13.40 16.58 -0.78
CA LEU A 421 12.98 17.96 -1.06
C LEU A 421 11.78 18.01 -2.03
N GLU A 422 11.60 16.97 -2.85
CA GLU A 422 10.46 16.81 -3.73
C GLU A 422 9.16 16.35 -3.04
N LYS A 423 9.20 15.98 -1.75
CA LYS A 423 7.98 15.63 -1.00
C LYS A 423 7.37 16.90 -0.39
N PRO A 424 6.02 17.05 -0.42
CA PRO A 424 5.33 18.22 0.10
C PRO A 424 5.23 18.17 1.64
N VAL A 425 6.36 18.07 2.32
CA VAL A 425 6.45 17.97 3.79
C VAL A 425 7.37 19.05 4.35
N GLU A 426 6.80 19.94 5.15
CA GLU A 426 7.45 21.12 5.72
C GLU A 426 8.71 20.78 6.55
N ASN A 427 8.64 19.75 7.39
CA ASN A 427 9.75 19.31 8.26
C ASN A 427 11.04 19.00 7.48
N ILE A 428 10.95 18.61 6.20
CA ILE A 428 12.13 18.36 5.36
C ILE A 428 12.91 19.66 5.13
N LEU A 429 12.20 20.74 4.73
CA LEU A 429 12.81 22.05 4.50
C LEU A 429 13.32 22.66 5.81
N ASP A 430 12.56 22.53 6.90
CA ASP A 430 12.98 23.00 8.21
C ASP A 430 14.27 22.32 8.68
N SER A 431 14.31 20.99 8.54
CA SER A 431 15.42 20.17 9.00
C SER A 431 16.71 20.38 8.22
N LEU A 432 16.61 20.61 6.90
CA LEU A 432 17.74 20.77 6.00
C LEU A 432 18.20 22.22 5.83
N LEU A 433 17.27 23.20 5.88
CA LEU A 433 17.52 24.57 5.44
C LEU A 433 17.00 25.61 6.45
N LEU A 434 15.68 25.67 6.68
CA LEU A 434 15.04 26.86 7.25
C LEU A 434 15.46 27.13 8.70
N LYS A 435 15.73 26.10 9.50
CA LYS A 435 16.20 26.27 10.90
C LYS A 435 17.51 27.06 11.00
N HIS A 436 18.38 26.97 9.98
CA HIS A 436 19.67 27.67 9.94
C HIS A 436 19.58 29.08 9.35
N LEU A 437 18.46 29.40 8.70
CA LEU A 437 18.22 30.70 8.06
C LEU A 437 17.24 31.57 8.86
N ALA A 438 16.66 31.04 9.94
CA ALA A 438 15.62 31.68 10.73
C ALA A 438 16.08 33.00 11.38
N ASP A 439 17.33 33.06 11.85
CA ASP A 439 17.90 34.23 12.55
C ASP A 439 18.34 35.36 11.61
N ARG A 440 18.33 35.11 10.29
CA ARG A 440 18.73 36.05 9.24
C ARG A 440 20.14 36.62 9.42
N SER A 441 21.03 35.92 10.12
CA SER A 441 22.40 36.38 10.40
C SER A 441 23.23 36.60 9.13
N TYR A 442 22.87 36.01 8.00
CA TYR A 442 23.47 36.26 6.68
C TYR A 442 23.35 37.71 6.19
N PHE A 443 22.37 38.49 6.66
CA PHE A 443 22.27 39.92 6.32
C PHE A 443 23.31 40.79 7.06
N LYS A 444 23.91 40.29 8.15
CA LYS A 444 24.90 41.05 8.93
C LYS A 444 26.25 41.13 8.22
N GLN A 445 26.48 40.34 7.17
CA GLN A 445 27.79 40.15 6.54
C GLN A 445 27.88 40.85 5.17
N THR A 446 27.62 42.16 5.14
CA THR A 446 27.82 43.01 3.95
C THR A 446 29.24 43.56 3.90
N THR A 447 30.22 42.72 3.58
CA THR A 447 31.47 43.17 2.94
C THR A 447 32.04 42.07 2.05
N VAL A 448 31.43 41.89 0.87
CA VAL A 448 32.10 41.17 -0.22
C VAL A 448 33.12 42.12 -0.83
N VAL A 449 34.39 42.00 -0.44
CA VAL A 449 35.50 42.68 -1.10
C VAL A 449 35.88 41.85 -2.32
N ASN A 450 35.28 42.15 -3.47
CA ASN A 450 35.85 41.68 -4.74
C ASN A 450 37.16 42.42 -4.99
N GLY A 451 38.19 41.65 -5.38
CA GLY A 451 39.53 42.15 -5.67
C GLY A 451 39.51 43.37 -6.59
N GLU A 452 40.33 44.34 -6.21
CA GLU A 452 40.63 45.60 -6.89
C GLU A 452 39.44 46.54 -7.15
N GLY A 453 39.10 47.30 -6.10
CA GLY A 453 38.95 48.75 -6.28
C GLY A 453 37.62 49.26 -6.81
N THR A 454 36.48 48.86 -6.25
CA THR A 454 35.33 49.78 -6.12
C THR A 454 34.50 49.41 -4.89
N GLN A 455 34.57 50.24 -3.85
CA GLN A 455 33.66 50.16 -2.70
C GLN A 455 32.25 50.52 -3.16
N VAL A 456 31.37 49.53 -3.28
CA VAL A 456 29.93 49.78 -3.34
C VAL A 456 29.46 49.94 -1.89
N ASN A 457 29.42 51.18 -1.40
CA ASN A 457 28.75 51.52 -0.16
C ASN A 457 27.24 51.34 -0.35
N GLY A 458 26.74 50.12 -0.12
CA GLY A 458 25.33 49.87 0.15
C GLY A 458 25.05 50.17 1.62
N ASP A 459 24.78 51.43 1.91
CA ASP A 459 24.45 51.92 3.25
C ASP A 459 23.02 51.45 3.62
N VAL A 460 22.88 50.19 4.07
CA VAL A 460 21.61 49.69 4.62
C VAL A 460 21.52 50.16 6.06
N THR A 461 21.12 51.42 6.22
CA THR A 461 20.71 51.97 7.51
C THR A 461 19.40 51.31 7.94
N THR A 462 19.50 50.36 8.87
CA THR A 462 18.36 49.78 9.59
C THR A 462 17.72 50.84 10.47
N THR A 463 16.79 51.60 9.91
CA THR A 463 15.83 52.36 10.72
C THR A 463 14.73 51.40 11.17
N SER A 464 14.75 51.13 12.48
CA SER A 464 13.70 50.44 13.22
C SER A 464 12.35 51.16 13.00
N ARG A 465 11.47 50.60 12.17
CA ARG A 465 10.02 50.83 12.26
C ARG A 465 9.27 49.56 11.89
N ASP A 466 8.47 49.12 12.85
CA ASP A 466 7.45 48.08 12.77
C ASP A 466 6.40 48.42 11.70
N GLU A 467 6.67 48.07 10.44
CA GLU A 467 5.61 47.90 9.45
C GLU A 467 5.89 46.64 8.62
N ASP A 468 4.84 45.85 8.43
CA ASP A 468 4.78 44.58 7.71
C ASP A 468 5.76 44.51 6.53
N ILE A 469 6.83 43.73 6.69
CA ILE A 469 7.81 43.47 5.63
C ILE A 469 7.14 42.57 4.57
N LYS A 470 6.38 43.18 3.67
CA LYS A 470 6.22 42.67 2.30
C LYS A 470 7.63 42.62 1.72
N VAL A 471 8.07 41.44 1.27
CA VAL A 471 9.33 41.25 0.51
C VAL A 471 9.44 42.39 -0.49
N ASN A 472 10.41 43.28 -0.28
CA ASN A 472 10.38 44.60 -0.88
C ASN A 472 10.73 44.44 -2.36
N GLU A 473 10.05 45.16 -3.26
CA GLU A 473 10.33 45.08 -4.70
C GLU A 473 11.79 45.47 -5.03
N LEU A 474 12.39 46.27 -4.15
CA LEU A 474 13.82 46.57 -4.07
C LEU A 474 14.70 45.33 -3.85
N ASP A 475 14.32 44.42 -2.94
CA ASP A 475 15.07 43.19 -2.65
C ASP A 475 15.10 42.28 -3.89
N ARG A 476 14.00 42.26 -4.64
CA ARG A 476 13.89 41.51 -5.90
C ARG A 476 14.79 42.10 -6.99
N ILE A 477 14.81 43.43 -7.13
CA ILE A 477 15.67 44.13 -8.09
C ILE A 477 17.15 43.92 -7.75
N GLU A 478 17.51 43.94 -6.47
CA GLU A 478 18.88 43.73 -6.01
C GLU A 478 19.33 42.28 -6.21
N LEU A 479 18.46 41.31 -5.92
CA LEU A 479 18.68 39.90 -6.25
C LEU A 479 18.85 39.70 -7.76
N GLU A 480 18.00 40.31 -8.59
CA GLU A 480 18.11 40.26 -10.05
C GLU A 480 19.43 40.86 -10.54
N LYS A 481 19.91 41.96 -9.94
CA LYS A 481 21.24 42.52 -10.24
C LYS A 481 22.38 41.59 -9.88
N ILE A 482 22.33 40.95 -8.72
CA ILE A 482 23.36 39.99 -8.27
C ILE A 482 23.38 38.76 -9.19
N VAL A 483 22.21 38.20 -9.49
CA VAL A 483 22.05 37.07 -10.42
C VAL A 483 22.59 37.43 -11.80
N ASN A 484 22.21 38.59 -12.35
CA ASN A 484 22.71 39.05 -13.63
C ASN A 484 24.22 39.26 -13.61
N SER A 485 24.78 39.83 -12.55
CA SER A 485 26.24 40.00 -12.39
C SER A 485 26.96 38.64 -12.40
N PHE A 486 26.37 37.62 -11.80
CA PHE A 486 26.88 36.24 -11.84
C PHE A 486 26.77 35.60 -13.23
N LEU A 487 25.68 35.86 -13.96
CA LEU A 487 25.50 35.40 -15.35
C LEU A 487 26.47 36.08 -16.34
N PHE A 488 26.95 37.28 -16.02
CA PHE A 488 27.98 38.01 -16.77
C PHE A 488 29.42 37.63 -16.39
N LEU A 489 29.63 36.98 -15.24
CA LEU A 489 30.95 36.48 -14.81
C LEU A 489 31.44 35.28 -15.64
N LEU A 490 30.53 34.53 -16.27
CA LEU A 490 30.86 33.43 -17.16
C LEU A 490 31.14 33.95 -18.58
N PRO A 491 32.37 33.80 -19.11
CA PRO A 491 32.72 34.14 -20.49
C PRO A 491 31.75 33.47 -21.47
N GLY A 492 31.43 34.15 -22.59
CA GLY A 492 30.49 33.62 -23.59
C GLY A 492 30.94 32.29 -24.18
N GLU A 493 32.25 32.06 -24.20
CA GLU A 493 32.95 30.87 -24.68
C GLU A 493 32.84 29.69 -23.69
N ALA A 494 32.63 29.98 -22.40
CA ALA A 494 32.38 28.96 -21.37
C ALA A 494 30.90 28.54 -21.30
N LYS A 495 30.01 29.27 -22.01
CA LYS A 495 28.61 28.87 -22.18
C LYS A 495 28.57 27.81 -23.27
N SER A 496 28.41 26.55 -22.87
CA SER A 496 28.42 25.37 -23.74
C SER A 496 27.42 25.38 -24.92
N SER A 497 26.58 26.42 -25.05
CA SER A 497 25.55 26.54 -26.08
C SER A 497 25.98 27.30 -27.35
N ALA A 498 27.07 28.06 -27.34
CA ALA A 498 27.39 28.93 -28.49
C ALA A 498 27.95 28.18 -29.71
N GLU A 499 28.74 27.11 -29.51
CA GLU A 499 29.37 26.36 -30.61
C GLU A 499 28.55 25.17 -31.14
N LEU A 500 27.54 24.71 -30.38
CA LEU A 500 26.75 23.52 -30.73
C LEU A 500 25.43 23.83 -31.47
N GLY A 501 25.06 25.10 -31.61
CA GLY A 501 23.82 25.51 -32.30
C GLY A 501 22.52 25.01 -31.66
N ASP A 502 22.60 24.40 -30.47
CA ASP A 502 21.48 23.71 -29.82
C ASP A 502 21.01 24.45 -28.57
N ASN A 503 19.69 24.60 -28.45
CA ASN A 503 18.96 25.38 -27.44
C ASN A 503 18.94 24.72 -26.05
N GLY A 504 19.99 23.95 -25.71
CA GLY A 504 20.06 23.16 -24.47
C GLY A 504 20.01 24.02 -23.20
N TYR A 505 20.66 25.19 -23.22
CA TYR A 505 20.66 26.13 -22.09
C TYR A 505 19.27 26.71 -21.80
N ASP A 506 18.53 27.12 -22.83
CA ASP A 506 17.16 27.62 -22.67
C ASP A 506 16.20 26.54 -22.20
N SER A 507 16.39 25.29 -22.65
CA SER A 507 15.62 24.15 -22.15
C SER A 507 15.88 23.90 -20.66
N TYR A 508 17.14 23.97 -20.25
CA TYR A 508 17.55 23.84 -18.85
C TYR A 508 16.91 24.91 -17.97
N LEU A 509 16.97 26.18 -18.39
CA LEU A 509 16.33 27.29 -17.66
C LEU A 509 14.81 27.12 -17.57
N ARG A 510 14.14 26.71 -18.67
CA ARG A 510 12.70 26.44 -18.65
C ARG A 510 12.34 25.34 -17.66
N ASP A 511 13.11 24.25 -17.64
CA ASP A 511 12.88 23.14 -16.70
C ASP A 511 13.12 23.57 -15.25
N ALA A 512 14.17 24.36 -14.97
CA ALA A 512 14.43 24.91 -13.64
C ALA A 512 13.28 25.84 -13.17
N HIS A 513 12.80 26.72 -14.03
CA HIS A 513 11.64 27.57 -13.73
C HIS A 513 10.37 26.75 -13.49
N ARG A 514 10.11 25.71 -14.30
CA ARG A 514 8.97 24.80 -14.10
C ARG A 514 9.06 24.12 -12.73
N GLN A 515 10.22 23.54 -12.40
CA GLN A 515 10.43 22.87 -11.11
C GLN A 515 10.24 23.82 -9.94
N CYS A 516 10.80 25.03 -10.00
CA CYS A 516 10.62 26.06 -8.97
C CYS A 516 9.14 26.43 -8.79
N ALA A 517 8.40 26.62 -9.89
CA ALA A 517 6.97 26.93 -9.84
C ALA A 517 6.14 25.78 -9.26
N GLU A 518 6.45 24.53 -9.62
CA GLU A 518 5.83 23.33 -9.06
C GLU A 518 6.08 23.22 -7.55
N ARG A 519 7.35 23.39 -7.11
CA ARG A 519 7.70 23.38 -5.68
C ARG A 519 6.98 24.48 -4.92
N ARG A 520 6.98 25.70 -5.46
CA ARG A 520 6.25 26.84 -4.86
C ARG A 520 4.77 26.51 -4.67
N ASN A 521 4.15 25.85 -5.64
CA ASN A 521 2.75 25.43 -5.55
C ASN A 521 2.51 24.39 -4.46
N GLN A 522 3.41 23.41 -4.32
CA GLN A 522 3.29 22.36 -3.30
C GLN A 522 3.47 22.90 -1.88
N CYS A 523 4.34 23.88 -1.69
CA CYS A 523 4.57 24.47 -0.37
C CYS A 523 3.58 25.57 0.01
N LYS A 524 2.53 25.85 -0.79
CA LYS A 524 1.56 26.93 -0.49
C LYS A 524 0.88 26.80 0.87
N ASN A 525 0.66 25.56 1.30
CA ASN A 525 -0.07 25.25 2.53
C ASN A 525 0.86 25.08 3.75
N PHE A 526 2.17 25.32 3.60
CA PHE A 526 3.10 25.24 4.72
C PHE A 526 2.93 26.42 5.68
N HIS A 527 3.35 26.24 6.93
CA HIS A 527 3.28 27.25 7.97
C HIS A 527 4.44 28.23 7.87
N TRP A 528 4.53 28.92 6.72
CA TRP A 528 5.55 29.93 6.50
C TRP A 528 5.51 31.01 7.59
N PRO A 529 6.66 31.38 8.16
CA PRO A 529 6.75 32.46 9.14
C PRO A 529 6.14 33.75 8.57
N LYS A 530 5.10 34.27 9.23
CA LYS A 530 4.41 35.51 8.82
C LYS A 530 5.12 36.76 9.31
N THR A 531 5.86 36.65 10.41
CA THR A 531 6.54 37.75 11.10
C THR A 531 7.98 37.38 11.38
N VAL A 532 8.88 38.35 11.24
CA VAL A 532 10.32 38.19 11.45
C VAL A 532 10.62 38.40 12.92
N SER A 533 11.12 37.38 13.63
CA SER A 533 11.68 37.59 14.96
C SER A 533 13.18 37.88 14.80
N VAL A 534 13.58 39.14 14.92
CA VAL A 534 15.00 39.57 14.91
C VAL A 534 15.61 39.43 16.31
N GLU A 535 15.08 38.56 17.16
CA GLU A 535 15.66 38.23 18.46
C GLU A 535 16.83 37.25 18.29
N GLY A 536 17.79 37.59 17.42
CA GLY A 536 19.04 36.87 17.28
C GLY A 536 20.06 37.42 18.26
N THR A 537 20.49 36.58 19.20
CA THR A 537 21.63 36.77 20.10
C THR A 537 22.76 37.53 19.42
N SER A 538 23.08 38.71 19.95
CA SER A 538 24.14 39.59 19.45
C SER A 538 25.50 38.89 19.54
N GLY A 539 25.95 38.22 18.46
CA GLY A 539 27.36 37.79 18.35
C GLY A 539 27.68 36.51 17.56
N SER A 540 26.71 35.70 17.11
CA SER A 540 27.03 34.48 16.33
C SER A 540 27.37 34.81 14.87
N GLN A 541 28.45 34.19 14.36
CA GLN A 541 28.79 34.18 12.93
C GLN A 541 27.69 33.43 12.16
N PHE A 542 27.36 33.88 10.95
CA PHE A 542 26.40 33.19 10.10
C PHE A 542 26.84 31.74 9.87
N TYR A 543 25.90 30.82 10.07
CA TYR A 543 26.06 29.39 9.80
C TYR A 543 24.89 28.92 8.95
N GLU A 544 25.18 28.65 7.68
CA GLU A 544 24.20 28.25 6.67
C GLU A 544 23.63 26.82 6.88
N GLY A 545 24.23 26.04 7.78
CA GLY A 545 23.93 24.62 7.97
C GLY A 545 24.81 23.70 7.13
N ASP A 546 25.02 22.46 7.59
CA ASP A 546 25.94 21.51 6.94
C ASP A 546 25.53 21.18 5.51
N PHE A 547 24.24 21.04 5.23
CA PHE A 547 23.75 20.71 3.90
C PHE A 547 24.02 21.83 2.89
N LEU A 548 23.64 23.07 3.23
CA LEU A 548 23.86 24.23 2.35
C LEU A 548 25.35 24.53 2.19
N ASN A 549 26.15 24.39 3.26
CA ASN A 549 27.60 24.51 3.20
C ASN A 549 28.23 23.53 2.19
N ILE A 550 27.79 22.27 2.18
CA ILE A 550 28.29 21.26 1.23
C ILE A 550 27.88 21.60 -0.22
N LEU A 551 26.63 21.99 -0.44
CA LEU A 551 26.17 22.39 -1.78
C LEU A 551 26.96 23.60 -2.32
N LEU A 552 27.15 24.63 -1.49
CA LEU A 552 27.93 25.81 -1.88
C LEU A 552 29.41 25.48 -2.15
N LYS A 553 30.02 24.59 -1.34
CA LYS A 553 31.39 24.11 -1.59
C LYS A 553 31.50 23.36 -2.91
N LYS A 554 30.51 22.52 -3.25
CA LYS A 554 30.48 21.81 -4.54
C LYS A 554 30.27 22.76 -5.72
N LEU A 555 29.36 23.73 -5.59
CA LEU A 555 29.17 24.76 -6.61
C LEU A 555 30.43 25.59 -6.83
N ARG A 556 31.18 25.91 -5.77
CA ARG A 556 32.47 26.60 -5.88
C ARG A 556 33.51 25.78 -6.66
N ASN A 557 33.46 24.46 -6.52
CA ASN A 557 34.41 23.54 -7.14
C ASN A 557 33.87 22.93 -8.45
N ILE A 558 32.90 23.57 -9.11
CA ILE A 558 32.22 23.01 -10.29
C ILE A 558 33.19 22.63 -11.44
N LEU A 559 34.31 23.35 -11.57
CA LEU A 559 35.35 23.09 -12.58
C LEU A 559 36.30 21.96 -12.18
N ASP A 560 36.39 21.67 -10.87
CA ASP A 560 37.33 20.72 -10.28
C ASP A 560 36.64 19.43 -9.82
N GLN A 561 35.40 19.19 -10.25
CA GLN A 561 34.62 18.00 -9.91
C GLN A 561 34.00 17.34 -11.14
N PRO A 562 33.68 16.03 -11.08
CA PRO A 562 33.14 15.30 -12.22
C PRO A 562 31.83 15.88 -12.74
N TYR A 563 31.64 15.78 -14.06
CA TYR A 563 30.45 16.31 -14.73
C TYR A 563 29.14 15.72 -14.18
N ASP A 564 29.09 14.42 -13.86
CA ASP A 564 27.89 13.79 -13.33
C ASP A 564 27.52 14.30 -11.93
N VAL A 565 28.53 14.66 -11.12
CA VAL A 565 28.32 15.32 -9.81
C VAL A 565 27.76 16.72 -10.04
N ASN A 566 28.32 17.48 -11.00
CA ASN A 566 27.82 18.80 -11.36
C ASN A 566 26.35 18.76 -11.77
N LEU A 567 25.98 17.81 -12.62
CA LEU A 567 24.61 17.64 -13.08
C LEU A 567 23.64 17.41 -11.93
N GLN A 568 24.05 16.59 -10.94
CA GLN A 568 23.22 16.28 -9.78
C GLN A 568 23.18 17.41 -8.72
N VAL A 569 24.24 18.21 -8.60
CA VAL A 569 24.26 19.37 -7.69
C VAL A 569 23.38 20.52 -8.24
N THR A 570 23.26 20.61 -9.56
CA THR A 570 22.53 21.68 -10.24
C THR A 570 21.08 21.33 -10.56
N SER A 571 20.70 20.05 -10.48
CA SER A 571 19.32 19.56 -10.59
C SER A 571 18.50 19.88 -9.35
#